data_AF-A0AAD4BBC9-F1
#
_entry.id   AF-A0AAD4BBC9-F1
#
_cell.length_a   1.000
_cell.length_b   1.000
_cell.length_c   1.000
_cell.angle_alpha   90.00
_cell.angle_beta   90.00
_cell.angle_gamma   90.00
#
_symmetry.space_group_name_H-M   'P 1'
#
loop_
_entity.id
_entity.type
_entity.pdbx_description
1 polymer ?
#
loop_
_entity_poly.entity_id
_entity_poly.type
_entity_poly.pdbx_seq_one_letter_code
_entity_poly.pdbx_strand_id
1 'polypeptide(L)' 'MHHALEIEEIILNIFDHCDYMSGVQRWRDKPTLASLARTRRAFKEPALNLLWEELRILTPLARCLPEASHFKNHEAR' A
#
# COMPACT_ATOMS: atom_id res chain seq x y z
N MET A 1 4.25 -5.12 22.11
CA MET A 1 3.09 -4.71 21.27
C MET A 1 1.92 -5.59 21.69
N HIS A 2 0.68 -5.11 21.59
CA HIS A 2 -0.48 -5.88 22.06
C HIS A 2 -0.71 -7.09 21.15
N HIS A 3 -0.94 -8.28 21.70
CA HIS A 3 -1.11 -9.54 20.93
C HIS A 3 -2.22 -9.47 19.89
N ALA A 4 -3.25 -8.64 20.10
CA ALA A 4 -4.28 -8.42 19.08
C ALA A 4 -3.74 -7.84 17.76
N LEU A 5 -2.60 -7.12 17.79
CA LEU A 5 -1.92 -6.60 16.59
C LEU A 5 -0.99 -7.63 15.94
N GLU A 6 -1.01 -8.88 16.39
CA GLU A 6 -0.34 -10.01 15.73
C GLU A 6 -1.35 -10.85 14.92
N ILE A 7 -2.65 -10.58 15.08
CA ILE A 7 -3.74 -11.24 14.37
C ILE A 7 -4.06 -10.43 13.11
N GLU A 8 -3.91 -11.05 11.95
CA GLU A 8 -4.08 -10.39 10.65
C GLU A 8 -5.51 -9.86 10.46
N GLU A 9 -6.53 -10.61 10.88
CA GLU A 9 -7.93 -10.23 10.77
C GLU A 9 -8.26 -8.97 11.59
N ILE A 10 -7.61 -8.77 12.73
CA ILE A 10 -7.77 -7.56 13.53
C ILE A 10 -7.13 -6.37 12.81
N ILE A 11 -5.97 -6.57 12.20
CA ILE A 11 -5.28 -5.54 11.42
C ILE A 11 -6.13 -5.12 10.21
N LEU A 12 -6.70 -6.08 9.48
CA LEU A 12 -7.57 -5.83 8.34
C LEU A 12 -8.84 -5.08 8.76
N ASN A 13 -9.49 -5.47 9.86
CA ASN A 13 -10.63 -4.73 10.40
C ASN A 13 -10.31 -3.28 10.78
N ILE A 14 -9.11 -3.02 11.31
CA ILE A 14 -8.65 -1.66 11.59
C ILE A 14 -8.55 -0.86 10.29
N PHE A 15 -7.99 -1.47 9.24
CA PHE A 15 -7.84 -0.81 7.93
C PHE A 15 -9.19 -0.50 7.30
N ASP A 16 -10.14 -1.45 7.33
CA ASP A 16 -11.51 -1.24 6.85
C ASP A 16 -12.22 -0.12 7.64
N HIS A 17 -12.00 -0.05 8.95
CA HIS A 17 -12.56 1.03 9.76
C HIS A 17 -11.95 2.40 9.40
N CYS A 18 -10.64 2.47 9.16
CA CYS A 18 -9.99 3.70 8.69
C CYS A 18 -10.56 4.17 7.34
N ASP A 19 -10.86 3.22 6.45
CA ASP A 19 -11.44 3.51 5.13
C ASP A 19 -12.89 4.04 5.26
N TYR A 20 -13.71 3.39 6.09
CA TYR A 20 -15.07 3.83 6.40
C TYR A 20 -15.13 5.26 6.93
N MET A 21 -14.21 5.61 7.84
CA MET A 21 -14.13 6.94 8.45
C MET A 21 -13.71 8.04 7.47
N SER A 22 -13.07 7.69 6.35
CA SER A 22 -12.61 8.67 5.35
C SER A 22 -13.77 9.31 4.57
N GLY A 23 -14.99 8.73 4.61
CA GLY A 23 -16.18 9.22 3.91
C GLY A 23 -16.10 9.14 2.38
N VAL A 24 -14.94 8.74 1.84
CA VAL A 24 -14.74 8.46 0.43
C VAL A 24 -14.99 6.97 0.26
N GLN A 25 -16.09 6.58 -0.41
CA GLN A 25 -16.32 5.18 -0.81
C GLN A 25 -15.37 4.75 -1.93
N ARG A 26 -14.07 5.00 -1.74
CA ARG A 26 -13.02 4.38 -2.52
C ARG A 26 -12.40 3.42 -1.56
N TRP A 27 -12.75 2.15 -1.73
CA TRP A 27 -12.01 1.04 -1.17
C TRP A 27 -10.53 1.42 -1.13
N ARG A 28 -10.05 1.62 0.08
CA ARG A 28 -8.65 1.83 0.44
C ARG A 28 -8.06 3.16 -0.02
N ASP A 29 -8.20 4.17 0.82
CA ASP A 29 -7.38 5.37 0.78
C ASP A 29 -5.87 5.02 0.83
N LYS A 30 -5.24 5.01 -0.36
CA LYS A 30 -3.83 4.66 -0.58
C LYS A 30 -2.86 5.45 0.32
N PRO A 31 -3.03 6.78 0.51
CA PRO A 31 -2.30 7.54 1.52
C PRO A 31 -2.35 6.96 2.93
N THR A 32 -3.53 6.56 3.40
CA THR A 32 -3.73 5.97 4.73
C THR A 32 -3.04 4.61 4.83
N LEU A 33 -3.24 3.70 3.86
CA LEU A 33 -2.54 2.41 3.83
C LEU A 33 -1.01 2.56 3.77
N ALA A 34 -0.51 3.47 2.93
CA ALA A 34 0.92 3.73 2.83
C ALA A 34 1.48 4.27 4.15
N SER A 35 0.71 5.08 4.87
CA SER A 35 1.09 5.58 6.19
C SER A 35 1.10 4.45 7.23
N LEU A 36 0.07 3.60 7.24
CA LEU A 36 -0.01 2.42 8.11
C LEU A 36 1.17 1.46 7.87
N ALA A 37 1.53 1.20 6.61
CA ALA A 37 2.68 0.37 6.24
C ALA A 37 4.02 0.88 6.79
N ARG A 38 4.15 2.19 7.03
CA ARG A 38 5.37 2.82 7.57
C ARG A 38 5.41 2.87 9.11
N THR A 39 4.29 2.70 9.81
CA THR A 39 4.23 2.87 11.28
C THR A 39 4.84 1.72 12.08
N ARG A 40 4.49 0.47 11.76
CA ARG A 40 4.92 -0.73 12.49
C ARG A 40 5.13 -1.93 11.57
N ARG A 41 6.03 -2.83 11.99
CA ARG A 41 6.30 -4.10 11.30
C ARG A 41 5.06 -4.97 11.12
N ALA A 42 4.17 -5.00 12.11
CA ALA A 42 2.91 -5.78 12.04
C ALA A 42 1.95 -5.25 10.97
N PHE A 43 1.85 -3.92 10.80
CA PHE A 43 1.02 -3.30 9.77
C PHE A 43 1.67 -3.33 8.39
N LYS A 44 3.00 -3.47 8.32
CA LYS A 44 3.76 -3.34 7.08
C LYS A 44 3.28 -4.30 5.99
N GLU A 45 3.23 -5.58 6.31
CA GLU A 45 2.96 -6.62 5.31
C GLU A 45 1.48 -6.66 4.90
N PRO A 46 0.51 -6.63 5.83
CA PRO A 46 -0.90 -6.55 5.47
C PRO A 46 -1.24 -5.26 4.70
N ALA A 47 -0.71 -4.09 5.12
CA ALA A 47 -0.97 -2.84 4.42
C ALA A 47 -0.34 -2.79 3.02
N LEU A 48 0.84 -3.40 2.83
CA LEU A 48 1.45 -3.53 1.51
C LEU A 48 0.64 -4.46 0.61
N ASN A 49 0.20 -5.62 1.11
CA ASN A 49 -0.65 -6.54 0.35
C ASN A 49 -1.91 -5.84 -0.14
N LEU A 50 -2.57 -5.08 0.74
CA LEU A 50 -3.74 -4.31 0.35
C LEU A 50 -3.44 -3.18 -0.64
N LEU A 51 -2.29 -2.51 -0.49
CA LEU A 51 -1.84 -1.46 -1.40
C LEU A 51 -1.55 -2.03 -2.81
N TRP A 52 -0.98 -3.24 -2.87
CA TRP A 52 -0.69 -3.96 -4.12
C TRP A 52 -1.96 -4.44 -4.81
N GLU A 53 -2.91 -4.99 -4.07
CA GLU A 53 -4.20 -5.45 -4.61
C GLU A 53 -4.97 -4.31 -5.30
N GLU A 54 -4.91 -3.09 -4.75
CA GLU A 54 -5.56 -1.91 -5.32
C GLU A 54 -4.77 -1.21 -6.44
N LEU A 55 -3.57 -1.69 -6.72
CA LEU A 55 -2.70 -1.11 -7.73
C LEU A 55 -3.02 -1.69 -9.11
N ARG A 56 -4.09 -1.21 -9.73
CA ARG A 56 -4.50 -1.59 -11.09
C ARG A 56 -3.51 -1.21 -12.21
N ILE A 57 -2.53 -0.35 -11.90
CA ILE A 57 -1.54 0.15 -12.87
C ILE A 57 -0.14 -0.03 -12.31
N LEU A 58 0.77 -0.61 -13.09
CA LEU A 58 2.17 -0.84 -12.67
C LEU A 58 3.04 0.42 -12.78
N THR A 59 2.53 1.54 -13.29
CA THR A 59 3.30 2.77 -13.46
C THR A 59 3.93 3.28 -12.15
N PRO A 60 3.26 3.26 -10.98
CA PRO A 60 3.87 3.67 -9.72
C PRO A 60 5.04 2.78 -9.30
N LEU A 61 4.98 1.47 -9.60
CA LEU A 61 6.08 0.54 -9.39
C LEU A 61 7.30 0.89 -10.23
N ALA A 62 7.08 1.21 -11.51
CA ALA A 62 8.15 1.58 -12.42
C ALA A 62 8.89 2.84 -11.95
N ARG A 63 8.22 3.75 -11.22
CA ARG A 63 8.83 4.94 -10.60
C ARG A 63 9.59 4.64 -9.31
N CYS A 64 9.36 3.49 -8.68
CA CYS A 64 10.07 3.05 -7.49
C CYS A 64 11.32 2.21 -7.79
N LEU A 65 11.55 1.85 -9.06
CA LEU A 65 12.77 1.16 -9.46
C LEU A 65 13.97 2.12 -9.44
N PRO A 66 15.16 1.66 -9.01
CA PRO A 66 16.37 2.48 -9.05
C PRO A 66 16.68 2.89 -10.50
N GLU A 67 17.25 4.08 -10.69
CA GLU A 67 17.38 4.74 -12.00
C GLU A 67 18.03 3.89 -13.09
N ALA A 68 18.92 2.95 -12.71
CA ALA A 68 19.55 1.99 -13.62
C ALA A 68 18.56 1.04 -14.33
N SER A 69 17.33 0.96 -13.84
CA SER A 69 16.25 0.09 -14.35
C SER A 69 15.18 0.84 -15.13
N HIS A 70 15.28 2.18 -15.22
CA HIS A 70 14.47 2.92 -16.19
C HIS A 70 14.99 2.54 -17.57
N PHE A 71 14.28 1.64 -18.26
CA PHE A 71 14.47 1.38 -19.67
C PHE A 71 14.42 2.72 -20.40
N LYS A 72 15.61 3.25 -20.70
CA LYS A 72 15.77 4.38 -21.60
C LYS A 72 15.26 3.87 -22.94
N ASN A 73 14.04 4.27 -23.31
CA ASN A 73 13.55 4.12 -24.67
C ASN A 73 14.60 4.78 -25.55
N HIS A 74 15.35 3.95 -26.26
CA HIS A 74 16.36 4.36 -27.21
C HIS A 74 15.66 5.26 -28.22
N GLU A 75 16.03 6.54 -28.24
CA GLU A 75 15.69 7.44 -29.34
C GLU A 75 16.15 6.77 -30.64
N ALA A 76 15.21 6.36 -31.48
CA ALA A 76 15.48 6.05 -32.87
C ALA A 76 14.90 7.21 -33.68
N ARG A 77 15.84 7.98 -34.23
CA ARG A 77 15.67 9.00 -35.27
C ARG A 77 14.82 8.52 -36.45
#